data_AF-L7K095-F1
#
_entry.id   AF-L7K095-F1
#
_cell.length_a   1.000
_cell.length_b   1.000
_cell.length_c   1.000
_cell.angle_alpha   90.00
_cell.angle_beta   90.00
_cell.angle_gamma   90.00
#
_symmetry.space_group_name_H-M   'P 1'
#
loop_
_entity.id
_entity.type
_entity.pdbx_description
1 polymer ?
#
loop_
_entity_poly.entity_id
_entity_poly.type
_entity_poly.pdbx_seq_one_letter_code
_entity_poly.pdbx_strand_id
1 'polypeptide(L)'
;MLWTKIYCFAKICSIAIFYFTLSFYVGTLLLLIRLVLRPFKNARSRFTKIIKGYWLSLTASVCYFYFPHPIYVAYNKEILKKKRCLIVSNHLTNLDWIFIVVILNELGMYEELCIIMKYSLSKLPIYGYGMKCFDYIFLKRRWQEDIHILSQGLEKMKKKENFYLLFFPEGTILDSETYEKSQKYGRDLNMTIDGRLYNPQFCLIPRVKGINKIYEVLQEEIDGVIDITLFITPYKRYLAEYYDYCDVLFNLQRIPRFYIVLDEYKGKMNGEWLHRIFDKKDKCLRGVVTRSTSVENITCLADFAKLFGGLYQKKFNYFGKTMWSNNFYLNLCAFFIICASNIYLLKKLFF
;
A
#
# COMPACT_ATOMS: atom_id res chain seq x y z
N MET A 1 -17.41 30.82 -0.74
CA MET A 1 -16.96 29.86 -1.78
C MET A 1 -15.54 30.15 -2.29
N LEU A 2 -15.23 31.38 -2.72
CA LEU A 2 -13.88 31.75 -3.22
C LEU A 2 -12.78 31.60 -2.15
N TRP A 3 -12.99 32.16 -0.96
CA TRP A 3 -12.03 32.07 0.17
C TRP A 3 -11.71 30.63 0.58
N THR A 4 -12.69 29.74 0.57
CA THR A 4 -12.50 28.30 0.85
C THR A 4 -11.60 27.65 -0.19
N LYS A 5 -11.80 27.97 -1.48
CA LYS A 5 -10.95 27.45 -2.57
C LYS A 5 -9.51 27.99 -2.46
N ILE A 6 -9.35 29.28 -2.16
CA ILE A 6 -8.03 29.91 -1.94
C ILE A 6 -7.31 29.25 -0.77
N TYR A 7 -8.01 29.04 0.36
CA TYR A 7 -7.45 28.37 1.53
C TYR A 7 -7.02 26.93 1.22
N CYS A 8 -7.87 26.13 0.56
CA CYS A 8 -7.53 24.76 0.16
C CYS A 8 -6.31 24.74 -0.76
N PHE A 9 -6.26 25.64 -1.75
CA PHE A 9 -5.11 25.76 -2.65
C PHE A 9 -3.83 26.11 -1.90
N ALA A 10 -3.87 27.13 -1.02
CA ALA A 10 -2.72 27.51 -0.21
C ALA A 10 -2.25 26.38 0.71
N LYS A 11 -3.17 25.64 1.34
CA LYS A 11 -2.87 24.46 2.16
C LYS A 11 -2.16 23.38 1.33
N ILE A 12 -2.69 23.05 0.16
CA ILE A 12 -2.10 22.03 -0.74
C ILE A 12 -0.70 22.45 -1.18
N CYS A 13 -0.53 23.70 -1.62
CA CYS A 13 0.78 24.23 -2.01
C CYS A 13 1.78 24.15 -0.84
N SER A 14 1.37 24.53 0.36
CA SER A 14 2.22 24.49 1.56
C SER A 14 2.65 23.06 1.90
N ILE A 15 1.71 22.11 1.87
CA ILE A 15 1.98 20.69 2.11
C ILE A 15 2.87 20.10 1.00
N ALA A 16 2.64 20.48 -0.26
CA ALA A 16 3.44 20.02 -1.39
C ALA A 16 4.88 20.54 -1.30
N ILE A 17 5.07 21.82 -0.97
CA ILE A 17 6.40 22.42 -0.75
C ILE A 17 7.11 21.71 0.41
N PHE A 18 6.43 21.50 1.52
CA PHE A 18 6.95 20.76 2.67
C PHE A 18 7.41 19.35 2.28
N TYR A 19 6.53 18.57 1.66
CA TYR A 19 6.81 17.19 1.27
C TYR A 19 7.93 17.09 0.24
N PHE A 20 7.90 17.95 -0.79
CA PHE A 20 8.90 17.94 -1.86
C PHE A 20 10.27 18.36 -1.36
N THR A 21 10.34 19.42 -0.53
CA THR A 21 11.61 19.88 0.06
C THR A 21 12.26 18.77 0.85
N LEU A 22 11.54 18.18 1.82
CA LEU A 22 12.11 17.10 2.63
C LEU A 22 12.45 15.87 1.78
N SER A 23 11.60 15.49 0.84
CA SER A 23 11.88 14.36 -0.07
C SER A 23 13.13 14.60 -0.92
N PHE A 24 13.39 15.83 -1.36
CA PHE A 24 14.59 16.20 -2.11
C PHE A 24 15.87 16.00 -1.28
N TYR A 25 15.88 16.46 -0.02
CA TYR A 25 17.03 16.27 0.87
C TYR A 25 17.22 14.81 1.25
N VAL A 26 16.14 14.07 1.49
CA VAL A 26 16.19 12.61 1.72
C VAL A 26 16.75 11.87 0.50
N GLY A 27 16.30 12.24 -0.71
CA GLY A 27 16.80 11.68 -1.95
C GLY A 27 18.28 11.97 -2.18
N THR A 28 18.72 13.19 -1.86
CA THR A 28 20.13 13.59 -1.91
C THR A 28 20.96 12.80 -0.89
N LEU A 29 20.49 12.67 0.34
CA LEU A 29 21.14 11.86 1.37
C LEU A 29 21.26 10.39 0.93
N LEU A 30 20.20 9.83 0.34
CA LEU A 30 20.23 8.47 -0.21
C LEU A 30 21.27 8.31 -1.32
N LEU A 31 21.39 9.30 -2.21
CA LEU A 31 22.43 9.32 -3.24
C LEU A 31 23.83 9.34 -2.61
N LEU A 32 24.08 10.25 -1.67
CA LEU A 32 25.37 10.38 -0.98
C LEU A 32 25.76 9.10 -0.25
N ILE A 33 24.83 8.51 0.51
CA ILE A 33 25.06 7.24 1.22
C ILE A 33 25.44 6.13 0.23
N ARG A 34 24.80 6.06 -0.94
CA ARG A 34 25.12 5.04 -1.93
C ARG A 34 26.47 5.23 -2.59
N LEU A 35 26.93 6.47 -2.74
CA LEU A 35 28.26 6.79 -3.27
C LEU A 35 29.34 6.50 -2.22
N VAL A 36 29.19 7.03 -1.00
CA VAL A 36 30.18 6.90 0.09
C VAL A 36 30.27 5.46 0.59
N LEU A 37 29.13 4.79 0.81
CA LEU A 37 29.09 3.40 1.30
C LEU A 37 29.07 2.37 0.17
N ARG A 38 29.49 2.74 -1.05
CA ARG A 38 29.60 1.81 -2.18
C ARG A 38 30.37 0.52 -1.84
N PRO A 39 31.54 0.56 -1.17
CA PRO A 39 32.26 -0.67 -0.81
C PRO A 39 31.60 -1.44 0.35
N PHE A 40 30.90 -0.76 1.25
CA PHE A 40 30.31 -1.34 2.46
C PHE A 40 28.84 -1.76 2.25
N LYS A 41 28.63 -2.88 1.54
CA LYS A 41 27.28 -3.36 1.15
C LYS A 41 26.29 -3.44 2.32
N ASN A 42 26.72 -3.97 3.47
CA ASN A 42 25.86 -4.15 4.64
C ASN A 42 25.46 -2.82 5.27
N ALA A 43 26.42 -1.91 5.45
CA ALA A 43 26.14 -0.56 5.96
C ALA A 43 25.20 0.19 5.01
N ARG A 44 25.46 0.16 3.70
CA ARG A 44 24.60 0.77 2.68
C ARG A 44 23.17 0.24 2.73
N SER A 45 23.00 -1.07 2.89
CA SER A 45 21.68 -1.70 3.03
C SER A 45 20.95 -1.19 4.27
N ARG A 46 21.63 -1.19 5.43
CA ARG A 46 21.08 -0.68 6.70
C ARG A 46 20.62 0.78 6.59
N PHE A 47 21.47 1.67 6.08
CA PHE A 47 21.10 3.08 5.92
C PHE A 47 19.99 3.29 4.88
N THR A 48 19.94 2.48 3.82
CA THR A 48 18.84 2.52 2.85
C THR A 48 17.50 2.19 3.51
N LYS A 49 17.46 1.19 4.41
CA LYS A 49 16.27 0.82 5.18
C LYS A 49 15.84 1.94 6.15
N ILE A 50 16.80 2.56 6.85
CA ILE A 50 16.52 3.72 7.73
C ILE A 50 15.89 4.87 6.93
N ILE A 51 16.47 5.20 5.78
CA ILE A 51 15.93 6.23 4.88
C ILE A 51 14.53 5.88 4.39
N LYS A 52 14.32 4.62 4.00
CA LYS A 52 13.00 4.12 3.58
C LYS A 52 11.95 4.29 4.68
N GLY A 53 12.31 3.99 5.93
CA GLY A 53 11.49 4.20 7.12
C GLY A 53 11.16 5.68 7.37
N TYR A 54 12.18 6.55 7.31
CA TYR A 54 11.98 8.00 7.43
C TYR A 54 11.05 8.55 6.34
N TRP A 55 11.23 8.12 5.08
CA TRP A 55 10.38 8.56 3.99
C TRP A 55 8.92 8.12 4.17
N LEU A 56 8.68 6.92 4.70
CA LEU A 56 7.32 6.51 5.10
C LEU A 56 6.77 7.41 6.20
N SER A 57 7.58 7.72 7.23
CA SER A 57 7.17 8.61 8.30
C SER A 57 6.79 10.01 7.80
N LEU A 58 7.53 10.54 6.81
CA LEU A 58 7.22 11.79 6.14
C LEU A 58 5.91 11.70 5.34
N THR A 59 5.71 10.61 4.60
CA THR A 59 4.46 10.38 3.86
C THR A 59 3.26 10.28 4.81
N ALA A 60 3.36 9.51 5.89
CA ALA A 60 2.29 9.38 6.90
C ALA A 60 1.97 10.73 7.56
N SER A 61 3.00 11.54 7.87
CA SER A 61 2.85 12.89 8.42
C SER A 61 2.00 13.79 7.52
N VAL A 62 2.20 13.73 6.21
CA VAL A 62 1.39 14.49 5.23
C VAL A 62 -0.01 13.91 5.09
N CYS A 63 -0.13 12.58 5.02
CA CYS A 63 -1.41 11.89 4.89
C CYS A 63 -2.35 12.16 6.07
N TYR A 64 -1.83 12.40 7.28
CA TYR A 64 -2.65 12.71 8.45
C TYR A 64 -3.59 13.93 8.25
N PHE A 65 -3.17 14.95 7.51
CA PHE A 65 -4.01 16.13 7.24
C PHE A 65 -5.24 15.84 6.38
N TYR A 66 -5.26 14.70 5.72
CA TYR A 66 -6.34 14.22 4.86
C TYR A 66 -7.05 13.00 5.46
N PHE A 67 -6.36 12.22 6.29
CA PHE A 67 -6.85 11.00 6.94
C PHE A 67 -6.56 11.04 8.45
N PRO A 68 -7.29 11.88 9.22
CA PRO A 68 -7.09 12.01 10.67
C PRO A 68 -7.63 10.81 11.45
N HIS A 69 -8.54 10.03 10.87
CA HIS A 69 -9.16 8.90 11.54
C HIS A 69 -8.19 7.71 11.68
N PRO A 70 -8.29 6.95 12.78
CA PRO A 70 -7.51 5.73 12.93
C PRO A 70 -7.92 4.68 11.91
N ILE A 71 -6.91 3.95 11.44
CA ILE A 71 -7.06 2.71 10.69
C ILE A 71 -7.27 1.61 11.72
N TYR A 72 -8.42 0.93 11.67
CA TYR A 72 -8.64 -0.24 12.52
C TYR A 72 -8.23 -1.52 11.80
N VAL A 73 -7.44 -2.32 12.51
CA VAL A 73 -6.78 -3.49 11.94
C VAL A 73 -7.18 -4.72 12.73
N ALA A 74 -7.61 -5.76 12.02
CA ALA A 74 -7.74 -7.12 12.55
C ALA A 74 -6.60 -7.97 11.96
N TYR A 75 -5.81 -8.65 12.78
CA TYR A 75 -4.70 -9.45 12.29
C TYR A 75 -4.56 -10.79 13.02
N ASN A 76 -4.16 -11.81 12.26
CA ASN A 76 -3.81 -13.12 12.79
C ASN A 76 -2.35 -13.09 13.27
N LYS A 77 -2.09 -13.37 14.55
CA LYS A 77 -0.74 -13.31 15.14
C LYS A 77 0.27 -14.25 14.49
N GLU A 78 -0.17 -15.32 13.83
CA GLU A 78 0.72 -16.26 13.14
C GLU A 78 1.49 -15.60 12.00
N ILE A 79 0.96 -14.53 11.38
CA ILE A 79 1.66 -13.78 10.33
C ILE A 79 2.96 -13.15 10.83
N LEU A 80 3.07 -12.85 12.14
CA LEU A 80 4.26 -12.23 12.74
C LEU A 80 5.43 -13.20 12.89
N LYS A 81 5.17 -14.51 12.80
CA LYS A 81 6.21 -15.54 12.89
C LYS A 81 6.90 -15.80 11.56
N LYS A 82 6.35 -15.25 10.48
CA LYS A 82 6.80 -15.46 9.10
C LYS A 82 7.79 -14.37 8.72
N LYS A 83 8.79 -14.72 7.93
CA LYS A 83 9.89 -13.83 7.53
C LYS A 83 10.00 -13.67 6.01
N ARG A 84 9.41 -14.58 5.25
CA ARG A 84 9.49 -14.62 3.77
C ARG A 84 8.08 -14.79 3.21
N CYS A 85 7.34 -13.70 3.19
CA CYS A 85 5.92 -13.73 2.85
C CYS A 85 5.63 -13.15 1.47
N LEU A 86 4.71 -13.81 0.78
CA LEU A 86 3.92 -13.16 -0.27
C LEU A 86 2.72 -12.47 0.38
N ILE A 87 2.52 -11.20 0.10
CA ILE A 87 1.38 -10.41 0.58
C ILE A 87 0.45 -10.15 -0.60
N VAL A 88 -0.82 -10.54 -0.44
CA VAL A 88 -1.85 -10.38 -1.46
C VAL A 88 -2.99 -9.51 -0.92
N SER A 89 -3.33 -8.45 -1.65
CA SER A 89 -4.42 -7.55 -1.29
C SER A 89 -5.45 -7.41 -2.41
N ASN A 90 -6.70 -7.12 -2.06
CA ASN A 90 -7.62 -6.48 -3.00
C ASN A 90 -7.22 -5.01 -3.22
N HIS A 91 -7.69 -4.41 -4.31
CA HIS A 91 -7.33 -3.06 -4.74
C HIS A 91 -8.58 -2.21 -5.05
N LEU A 92 -8.96 -1.35 -4.10
CA LEU A 92 -10.15 -0.52 -4.12
C LEU A 92 -9.88 0.90 -4.62
N THR A 93 -8.74 1.49 -4.27
CA THR A 93 -8.40 2.88 -4.59
C THR A 93 -6.90 3.04 -4.88
N ASN A 94 -6.52 4.17 -5.47
CA ASN A 94 -5.11 4.51 -5.65
C ASN A 94 -4.36 4.79 -4.32
N LEU A 95 -5.08 4.88 -3.19
CA LEU A 95 -4.55 5.21 -1.87
C LEU A 95 -4.19 3.98 -1.04
N ASP A 96 -4.74 2.81 -1.39
CA ASP A 96 -4.65 1.56 -0.64
C ASP A 96 -3.24 1.23 -0.15
N TRP A 97 -2.25 1.43 -1.03
CA TRP A 97 -0.86 1.10 -0.75
C TRP A 97 -0.32 1.89 0.44
N ILE A 98 -0.73 3.15 0.64
CA ILE A 98 -0.28 4.00 1.76
C ILE A 98 -0.70 3.38 3.09
N PHE A 99 -1.97 3.00 3.18
CA PHE A 99 -2.53 2.39 4.39
C PHE A 99 -1.91 1.02 4.66
N ILE A 100 -1.72 0.21 3.62
CA ILE A 100 -1.04 -1.09 3.74
C ILE A 100 0.39 -0.89 4.26
N VAL A 101 1.20 0.00 3.69
CA VAL A 101 2.60 0.16 4.12
C VAL A 101 2.72 0.71 5.54
N VAL A 102 1.80 1.59 5.98
CA VAL A 102 1.76 2.09 7.36
C VAL A 102 1.46 0.96 8.34
N ILE A 103 0.49 0.09 8.02
CA ILE A 103 0.17 -1.07 8.87
C ILE A 103 1.29 -2.10 8.86
N LEU A 104 1.90 -2.39 7.70
CA LEU A 104 3.05 -3.29 7.64
C LEU A 104 4.26 -2.73 8.39
N ASN A 105 4.41 -1.41 8.49
CA ASN A 105 5.44 -0.79 9.33
C ASN A 105 5.15 -0.99 10.81
N GLU A 106 3.90 -0.81 11.25
CA GLU A 106 3.48 -1.08 12.62
C GLU A 106 3.72 -2.55 13.02
N LEU A 107 3.58 -3.48 12.07
CA LEU A 107 3.84 -4.90 12.27
C LEU A 107 5.32 -5.31 12.08
N GLY A 108 6.24 -4.34 11.89
CA GLY A 108 7.68 -4.60 11.74
C GLY A 108 8.09 -5.24 10.41
N MET A 109 7.24 -5.17 9.38
CA MET A 109 7.46 -5.81 8.07
C MET A 109 7.96 -4.84 6.99
N TYR A 110 7.80 -3.53 7.20
CA TYR A 110 8.02 -2.54 6.14
C TYR A 110 9.46 -2.44 5.63
N GLU A 111 10.47 -2.57 6.50
CA GLU A 111 11.87 -2.41 6.07
C GLU A 111 12.26 -3.40 4.96
N GLU A 112 11.78 -4.65 5.07
CA GLU A 112 12.02 -5.75 4.11
C GLU A 112 10.94 -5.85 3.03
N LEU A 113 9.98 -4.92 3.00
CA LEU A 113 8.92 -4.87 2.00
C LEU A 113 9.48 -4.56 0.60
N CYS A 114 9.07 -5.36 -0.38
CA CYS A 114 9.19 -5.09 -1.81
C CYS A 114 7.79 -4.98 -2.39
N ILE A 115 7.55 -3.96 -3.23
CA ILE A 115 6.25 -3.74 -3.86
C ILE A 115 6.41 -3.93 -5.37
N ILE A 116 5.47 -4.66 -5.98
CA ILE A 116 5.35 -4.73 -7.44
C ILE A 116 4.48 -3.55 -7.91
N MET A 117 5.05 -2.66 -8.72
CA MET A 117 4.46 -1.37 -9.07
C MET A 117 4.46 -1.10 -10.58
N LYS A 118 3.71 -0.07 -11.03
CA LYS A 118 3.67 0.37 -12.42
C LYS A 118 4.99 1.05 -12.83
N TYR A 119 5.51 0.71 -14.01
CA TYR A 119 6.79 1.23 -14.52
C TYR A 119 6.87 2.74 -14.63
N SER A 120 5.75 3.43 -14.90
CA SER A 120 5.73 4.89 -14.95
C SER A 120 6.21 5.55 -13.65
N LEU A 121 6.01 4.91 -12.49
CA LEU A 121 6.46 5.43 -11.20
C LEU A 121 8.00 5.42 -11.06
N SER A 122 8.68 4.54 -11.79
CA SER A 122 10.14 4.49 -11.83
C SER A 122 10.78 5.71 -12.50
N LYS A 123 9.97 6.48 -13.24
CA LYS A 123 10.40 7.68 -13.99
C LYS A 123 10.25 8.97 -13.19
N LEU A 124 9.57 8.93 -12.04
CA LEU A 124 9.41 10.10 -11.19
C LEU A 124 10.79 10.53 -10.64
N PRO A 125 11.19 11.80 -10.80
CA PRO A 125 12.41 12.31 -10.19
C PRO A 125 12.36 12.11 -8.67
N ILE A 126 13.50 11.84 -8.04
CA ILE A 126 13.66 11.60 -6.60
C ILE A 126 12.94 10.31 -6.13
N TYR A 127 11.62 10.24 -6.24
CA TYR A 127 10.80 9.11 -5.81
C TYR A 127 11.12 7.83 -6.57
N GLY A 128 11.19 7.90 -7.91
CA GLY A 128 11.54 6.75 -8.75
C GLY A 128 12.95 6.23 -8.48
N TYR A 129 13.89 7.13 -8.19
CA TYR A 129 15.24 6.76 -7.76
C TYR A 129 15.23 6.08 -6.38
N GLY A 130 14.51 6.65 -5.41
CA GLY A 130 14.35 6.06 -4.08
C GLY A 130 13.74 4.67 -4.13
N MET A 131 12.62 4.50 -4.83
CA MET A 131 11.96 3.21 -5.00
C MET A 131 12.85 2.15 -5.70
N LYS A 132 13.69 2.54 -6.67
CA LYS A 132 14.71 1.64 -7.25
C LYS A 132 15.76 1.24 -6.21
N CYS A 133 16.17 2.15 -5.33
CA CYS A 133 17.09 1.84 -4.24
C CYS A 133 16.49 0.92 -3.19
N PHE A 134 15.16 0.92 -3.05
CA PHE A 134 14.39 0.02 -2.17
C PHE A 134 14.11 -1.36 -2.79
N ASP A 135 14.70 -1.65 -3.96
CA ASP A 135 14.49 -2.89 -4.73
C ASP A 135 13.02 -3.16 -5.10
N TYR A 136 12.20 -2.13 -5.32
CA TYR A 136 10.84 -2.32 -5.84
C TYR A 136 10.88 -2.83 -7.29
N ILE A 137 9.89 -3.63 -7.67
CA ILE A 137 9.81 -4.26 -9.00
C ILE A 137 8.83 -3.46 -9.85
N PHE A 138 9.28 -3.00 -11.03
CA PHE A 138 8.51 -2.09 -11.89
C PHE A 138 8.06 -2.77 -13.18
N LEU A 139 6.75 -2.99 -13.34
CA LEU A 139 6.16 -3.68 -14.49
C LEU A 139 5.51 -2.71 -15.47
N LYS A 140 5.71 -2.95 -16.76
CA LYS A 140 5.19 -2.18 -17.90
C LYS A 140 3.76 -2.54 -18.28
N ARG A 141 3.17 -3.58 -17.68
CA ARG A 141 1.85 -4.16 -18.01
C ARG A 141 1.83 -4.84 -19.38
N ARG A 142 2.96 -5.42 -19.79
CA ARG A 142 3.15 -6.16 -21.04
C ARG A 142 3.93 -7.43 -20.74
N TRP A 143 3.25 -8.57 -20.80
CA TRP A 143 3.79 -9.84 -20.30
C TRP A 143 5.15 -10.21 -20.89
N GLN A 144 5.34 -10.02 -22.20
CA GLN A 144 6.59 -10.34 -22.90
C GLN A 144 7.78 -9.54 -22.35
N GLU A 145 7.58 -8.29 -21.95
CA GLU A 145 8.62 -7.44 -21.36
C GLU A 145 8.76 -7.71 -19.85
N ASP A 146 7.63 -7.91 -19.18
CA ASP A 146 7.55 -7.99 -17.72
C ASP A 146 8.09 -9.31 -17.16
N ILE A 147 8.02 -10.41 -17.91
CA ILE A 147 8.49 -11.72 -17.43
C ILE A 147 9.97 -11.68 -17.01
N HIS A 148 10.81 -11.01 -17.79
CA HIS A 148 12.24 -10.90 -17.48
C HIS A 148 12.49 -9.98 -16.27
N ILE A 149 11.82 -8.82 -16.24
CA ILE A 149 11.94 -7.84 -15.14
C ILE A 149 11.49 -8.48 -13.82
N LEU A 150 10.34 -9.17 -13.84
CA LEU A 150 9.80 -9.86 -12.68
C LEU A 150 10.76 -10.97 -12.23
N SER A 151 11.26 -11.81 -13.14
CA SER A 151 12.22 -12.87 -12.80
C SER A 151 13.46 -12.30 -12.11
N GLN A 152 14.09 -11.28 -12.68
CA GLN A 152 15.27 -10.64 -12.09
C GLN A 152 14.98 -10.04 -10.71
N GLY A 153 13.81 -9.44 -10.52
CA GLY A 153 13.37 -8.93 -9.22
C GLY A 153 13.24 -10.05 -8.20
N LEU A 154 12.54 -11.13 -8.55
CA LEU A 154 12.32 -12.29 -7.67
C LEU A 154 13.64 -13.01 -7.32
N GLU A 155 14.57 -13.16 -8.26
CA GLU A 155 15.91 -13.73 -7.99
C GLU A 155 16.73 -12.90 -7.00
N LYS A 156 16.53 -11.57 -6.96
CA LYS A 156 17.14 -10.72 -5.92
C LYS A 156 16.47 -10.96 -4.56
N MET A 157 15.15 -11.16 -4.55
CA MET A 157 14.39 -11.41 -3.33
C MET A 157 14.74 -12.78 -2.71
N LYS A 158 14.93 -13.81 -3.54
CA LYS A 158 15.38 -15.14 -3.14
C LYS A 158 16.67 -15.12 -2.30
N LYS A 159 17.56 -14.15 -2.55
CA LYS A 159 18.83 -13.98 -1.83
C LYS A 159 18.71 -13.26 -0.49
N LYS A 160 17.53 -12.73 -0.13
CA LYS A 160 17.32 -12.02 1.13
C LYS A 160 16.98 -13.00 2.25
N GLU A 161 17.49 -12.75 3.45
CA GLU A 161 17.12 -13.53 4.64
C GLU A 161 15.64 -13.36 4.96
N ASN A 162 15.12 -12.13 4.88
CA ASN A 162 13.73 -11.79 5.12
C ASN A 162 13.18 -10.99 3.93
N PHE A 163 11.93 -11.22 3.56
CA PHE A 163 11.21 -10.37 2.64
C PHE A 163 9.71 -10.41 2.80
N TYR A 164 9.07 -9.30 2.42
CA TYR A 164 7.62 -9.23 2.25
C TYR A 164 7.35 -8.73 0.84
N LEU A 165 6.72 -9.53 -0.01
CA LEU A 165 6.43 -9.15 -1.40
C LEU A 165 4.96 -8.76 -1.54
N LEU A 166 4.67 -7.47 -1.65
CA LEU A 166 3.30 -6.97 -1.86
C LEU A 166 2.92 -7.02 -3.33
N PHE A 167 1.82 -7.71 -3.60
CA PHE A 167 1.24 -7.89 -4.93
C PHE A 167 -0.27 -7.66 -4.90
N PHE A 168 -0.78 -6.97 -5.93
CA PHE A 168 -2.21 -6.77 -6.17
C PHE A 168 -2.62 -7.57 -7.42
N PRO A 169 -3.13 -8.81 -7.26
CA PRO A 169 -3.42 -9.71 -8.37
C PRO A 169 -4.48 -9.21 -9.35
N GLU A 170 -5.37 -8.33 -8.91
CA GLU A 170 -6.36 -7.66 -9.77
C GLU A 170 -5.68 -6.87 -10.91
N GLY A 171 -4.48 -6.37 -10.65
CA GLY A 171 -3.66 -5.62 -11.61
C GLY A 171 -4.09 -4.16 -11.81
N THR A 172 -5.25 -3.76 -11.30
CA THR A 172 -5.80 -2.40 -11.33
C THR A 172 -6.80 -2.23 -10.19
N ILE A 173 -7.22 -0.99 -9.94
CA ILE A 173 -8.29 -0.66 -8.98
C ILE A 173 -9.66 -1.07 -9.50
N LEU A 174 -10.60 -1.31 -8.59
CA LEU A 174 -12.01 -1.52 -8.92
C LEU A 174 -12.72 -0.19 -9.24
N ASP A 175 -13.07 -0.01 -10.51
CA ASP A 175 -13.95 1.05 -11.02
C ASP A 175 -14.97 0.46 -12.01
N SER A 176 -15.90 1.27 -12.50
CA SER A 176 -16.94 0.81 -13.44
C SER A 176 -16.35 0.15 -14.70
N GLU A 177 -15.35 0.76 -15.33
CA GLU A 177 -14.74 0.27 -16.58
C GLU A 177 -13.96 -1.04 -16.39
N THR A 178 -13.11 -1.09 -15.37
CA THR A 178 -12.28 -2.26 -15.03
C THR A 178 -13.13 -3.41 -14.55
N TYR A 179 -14.24 -3.15 -13.84
CA TYR A 179 -15.22 -4.15 -13.44
C TYR A 179 -15.83 -4.83 -14.66
N GLU A 180 -16.34 -4.07 -15.64
CA GLU A 180 -16.92 -4.64 -16.86
C GLU A 180 -15.92 -5.50 -17.63
N LYS A 181 -14.67 -5.03 -17.78
CA LYS A 181 -13.59 -5.80 -18.42
C LYS A 181 -13.28 -7.10 -17.66
N SER A 182 -13.31 -7.05 -16.33
CA SER A 182 -13.09 -8.21 -15.48
C SER A 182 -14.21 -9.23 -15.61
N GLN A 183 -15.47 -8.78 -15.62
CA GLN A 183 -16.64 -9.63 -15.84
C GLN A 183 -16.64 -10.28 -17.22
N LYS A 184 -16.31 -9.51 -18.26
CA LYS A 184 -16.13 -10.04 -19.62
C LYS A 184 -15.09 -11.15 -19.63
N TYR A 185 -13.92 -10.93 -19.03
CA TYR A 185 -12.88 -11.95 -18.93
C TYR A 185 -13.35 -13.23 -18.23
N GLY A 186 -14.10 -13.12 -17.13
CA GLY A 186 -14.65 -14.28 -16.42
C GLY A 186 -15.64 -15.08 -17.26
N ARG A 187 -16.52 -14.38 -18.00
CA ARG A 187 -17.48 -14.99 -18.94
C ARG A 187 -16.80 -15.67 -20.12
N ASP A 188 -15.86 -14.99 -20.77
CA ASP A 188 -15.16 -15.49 -21.95
C ASP A 188 -14.39 -16.79 -21.65
N LEU A 189 -13.92 -16.96 -20.40
CA LEU A 189 -13.21 -18.16 -19.94
C LEU A 189 -14.10 -19.17 -19.22
N ASN A 190 -15.42 -18.94 -19.11
CA ASN A 190 -16.35 -19.77 -18.35
C ASN A 190 -15.82 -20.15 -16.96
N MET A 191 -15.24 -19.17 -16.26
CA MET A 191 -14.56 -19.43 -14.99
C MET A 191 -15.55 -19.92 -13.94
N THR A 192 -15.21 -21.01 -13.26
CA THR A 192 -15.99 -21.54 -12.14
C THR A 192 -15.11 -21.70 -10.90
N ILE A 193 -15.73 -21.64 -9.72
CA ILE A 193 -15.13 -22.01 -8.44
C ILE A 193 -16.13 -22.90 -7.74
N ASP A 194 -15.72 -24.10 -7.33
CA ASP A 194 -16.60 -25.06 -6.64
C ASP A 194 -17.90 -25.32 -7.42
N GLY A 195 -17.79 -25.44 -8.76
CA GLY A 195 -18.92 -25.77 -9.64
C GLY A 195 -19.90 -24.63 -9.94
N ARG A 196 -19.71 -23.43 -9.37
CA ARG A 196 -20.52 -22.24 -9.69
C ARG A 196 -19.75 -21.25 -10.54
N LEU A 197 -20.48 -20.48 -11.36
CA LEU A 197 -19.92 -19.38 -12.13
C LEU A 197 -19.19 -18.40 -11.21
N TYR A 198 -17.93 -18.11 -11.52
CA TYR A 198 -17.11 -17.20 -10.76
C TYR A 198 -17.36 -15.76 -11.21
N ASN A 199 -18.13 -15.02 -10.41
CA ASN A 199 -18.53 -13.65 -10.68
C ASN A 199 -18.46 -12.80 -9.39
N PRO A 200 -17.25 -12.36 -8.98
CA PRO A 200 -17.10 -11.46 -7.85
C PRO A 200 -17.73 -10.09 -8.16
N GLN A 201 -18.30 -9.44 -7.16
CA GLN A 201 -19.02 -8.17 -7.25
C GLN A 201 -18.27 -7.00 -6.60
N PHE A 202 -17.44 -7.29 -5.60
CA PHE A 202 -16.74 -6.32 -4.75
C PHE A 202 -15.21 -6.37 -4.92
N CYS A 203 -14.72 -7.26 -5.77
CA CYS A 203 -13.33 -7.34 -6.22
C CYS A 203 -13.32 -7.64 -7.73
N LEU A 204 -12.23 -7.30 -8.41
CA LEU A 204 -11.95 -7.81 -9.74
C LEU A 204 -11.46 -9.26 -9.68
N ILE A 205 -11.69 -10.01 -10.75
CA ILE A 205 -11.11 -11.33 -10.96
C ILE A 205 -9.57 -11.20 -11.00
N PRO A 206 -8.84 -11.88 -10.09
CA PRO A 206 -7.40 -11.77 -10.02
C PRO A 206 -6.73 -12.45 -11.22
N ARG A 207 -5.58 -11.92 -11.66
CA ARG A 207 -4.82 -12.41 -12.81
C ARG A 207 -3.72 -13.36 -12.37
N VAL A 208 -3.66 -14.55 -12.98
CA VAL A 208 -2.77 -15.64 -12.52
C VAL A 208 -1.35 -15.59 -13.10
N LYS A 209 -1.09 -14.91 -14.23
CA LYS A 209 0.24 -14.95 -14.88
C LYS A 209 1.38 -14.49 -13.95
N GLY A 210 1.18 -13.36 -13.28
CA GLY A 210 2.17 -12.80 -12.34
C GLY A 210 2.37 -13.70 -11.13
N ILE A 211 1.29 -14.21 -10.53
CA ILE A 211 1.39 -15.09 -9.36
C ILE A 211 2.06 -16.42 -9.69
N ASN A 212 1.77 -16.98 -10.86
CA ASN A 212 2.39 -18.22 -11.30
C ASN A 212 3.90 -18.06 -11.45
N LYS A 213 4.36 -16.91 -11.97
CA LYS A 213 5.79 -16.63 -12.05
C LYS A 213 6.44 -16.38 -10.69
N ILE A 214 5.73 -15.73 -9.76
CA ILE A 214 6.17 -15.60 -8.37
C ILE A 214 6.34 -16.97 -7.73
N TYR A 215 5.34 -17.85 -7.90
CA TYR A 215 5.36 -19.21 -7.37
C TYR A 215 6.50 -20.03 -7.97
N GLU A 216 6.67 -20.02 -9.30
CA GLU A 216 7.76 -20.70 -10.00
C GLU A 216 9.14 -20.38 -9.39
N VAL A 217 9.40 -19.12 -9.04
CA VAL A 217 10.71 -18.66 -8.55
C VAL A 217 10.87 -18.79 -7.04
N LEU A 218 9.81 -18.51 -6.27
CA LEU A 218 9.89 -18.32 -4.81
C LEU A 218 9.16 -19.38 -3.98
N GLN A 219 8.50 -20.39 -4.58
CA GLN A 219 7.72 -21.38 -3.82
C GLN A 219 8.48 -22.08 -2.69
N GLU A 220 9.77 -22.34 -2.86
CA GLU A 220 10.62 -23.00 -1.86
C GLU A 220 11.08 -22.05 -0.76
N GLU A 221 11.04 -20.73 -1.02
CA GLU A 221 11.53 -19.70 -0.11
C GLU A 221 10.42 -19.08 0.74
N ILE A 222 9.18 -19.11 0.24
CA ILE A 222 8.02 -18.50 0.88
C ILE A 222 7.58 -19.38 2.06
N ASP A 223 7.56 -18.81 3.27
CA ASP A 223 7.12 -19.49 4.49
C ASP A 223 5.65 -19.23 4.85
N GLY A 224 4.99 -18.31 4.13
CA GLY A 224 3.58 -18.00 4.31
C GLY A 224 3.03 -17.00 3.29
N VAL A 225 1.70 -16.97 3.19
CA VAL A 225 0.98 -15.94 2.44
C VAL A 225 0.13 -15.12 3.40
N ILE A 226 0.34 -13.80 3.38
CA ILE A 226 -0.46 -12.83 4.14
C ILE A 226 -1.57 -12.33 3.23
N ASP A 227 -2.81 -12.64 3.61
CA ASP A 227 -3.99 -12.24 2.87
C ASP A 227 -4.60 -10.96 3.48
N ILE A 228 -4.44 -9.85 2.77
CA ILE A 228 -4.96 -8.54 3.18
C ILE A 228 -6.32 -8.29 2.55
N THR A 229 -7.35 -8.06 3.36
CA THR A 229 -8.65 -7.58 2.89
C THR A 229 -8.85 -6.14 3.35
N LEU A 230 -8.93 -5.22 2.39
CA LEU A 230 -9.26 -3.83 2.58
C LEU A 230 -10.75 -3.60 2.41
N PHE A 231 -11.32 -2.71 3.21
CA PHE A 231 -12.61 -2.09 2.93
C PHE A 231 -12.65 -0.67 3.48
N ILE A 232 -13.49 0.17 2.88
CA ILE A 232 -13.53 1.61 3.11
C ILE A 232 -14.97 2.03 3.39
N THR A 233 -15.18 2.92 4.35
CA THR A 233 -16.48 3.55 4.61
C THR A 233 -16.43 5.07 4.46
N PRO A 234 -17.56 5.72 4.10
CA PRO A 234 -18.85 5.12 3.72
C PRO A 234 -18.74 4.29 2.43
N TYR A 235 -19.54 3.24 2.33
CA TYR A 235 -19.42 2.31 1.21
C TYR A 235 -19.90 2.96 -0.09
N LYS A 236 -19.10 2.78 -1.15
CA LYS A 236 -19.47 3.04 -2.54
C LYS A 236 -19.02 1.84 -3.37
N ARG A 237 -19.78 1.51 -4.43
CA ARG A 237 -19.46 0.37 -5.30
C ARG A 237 -18.10 0.54 -5.98
N TYR A 238 -17.82 1.75 -6.47
CA TYR A 238 -16.59 2.10 -7.18
C TYR A 238 -15.84 3.20 -6.41
N LEU A 239 -15.18 2.82 -5.31
CA LEU A 239 -14.52 3.76 -4.39
C LEU A 239 -13.52 4.68 -5.10
N ALA A 240 -12.83 4.18 -6.13
CA ALA A 240 -11.89 4.95 -6.94
C ALA A 240 -12.50 6.17 -7.64
N GLU A 241 -13.81 6.16 -7.93
CA GLU A 241 -14.53 7.26 -8.58
C GLU A 241 -14.97 8.37 -7.61
N TYR A 242 -14.87 8.13 -6.29
CA TYR A 242 -15.28 9.07 -5.24
C TYR A 242 -14.14 9.53 -4.33
N TYR A 243 -13.08 8.74 -4.26
CA TYR A 243 -11.92 8.94 -3.39
C TYR A 243 -10.64 8.94 -4.21
N ASP A 244 -10.64 9.72 -5.30
CA ASP A 244 -9.42 9.98 -6.04
C ASP A 244 -8.51 10.97 -5.28
N TYR A 245 -7.30 11.19 -5.79
CA TYR A 245 -6.37 12.13 -5.15
C TYR A 245 -6.92 13.56 -5.12
N CYS A 246 -7.58 14.01 -6.18
CA CYS A 246 -8.12 15.37 -6.26
C CYS A 246 -9.25 15.57 -5.25
N ASP A 247 -10.18 14.63 -5.17
CA ASP A 247 -11.29 14.63 -4.22
C ASP A 247 -10.77 14.68 -2.79
N VAL A 248 -9.80 13.83 -2.44
CA VAL A 248 -9.23 13.84 -1.08
C VAL A 248 -8.49 15.14 -0.78
N LEU A 249 -7.72 15.67 -1.74
CA LEU A 249 -6.89 16.86 -1.52
C LEU A 249 -7.73 18.15 -1.43
N PHE A 250 -8.75 18.28 -2.28
CA PHE A 250 -9.54 19.52 -2.42
C PHE A 250 -10.88 19.46 -1.70
N ASN A 251 -11.45 18.29 -1.45
CA ASN A 251 -12.78 18.11 -0.89
C ASN A 251 -12.74 17.36 0.47
N LEU A 252 -12.38 18.09 1.52
CA LEU A 252 -12.25 17.57 2.89
C LEU A 252 -13.58 17.13 3.54
N GLN A 253 -14.73 17.28 2.87
CA GLN A 253 -16.03 16.89 3.42
C GLN A 253 -16.27 15.37 3.37
N ARG A 254 -15.45 14.60 2.65
CA ARG A 254 -15.63 13.16 2.47
C ARG A 254 -14.36 12.40 2.81
N ILE A 255 -13.98 12.38 4.08
CA ILE A 255 -12.82 11.63 4.56
C ILE A 255 -13.21 10.15 4.70
N PRO A 256 -12.68 9.24 3.85
CA PRO A 256 -12.93 7.82 3.99
C PRO A 256 -12.25 7.25 5.25
N ARG A 257 -12.88 6.25 5.86
CA ARG A 257 -12.29 5.44 6.94
C ARG A 257 -11.79 4.12 6.35
N PHE A 258 -10.55 3.78 6.64
CA PHE A 258 -9.90 2.56 6.17
C PHE A 258 -9.88 1.50 7.26
N TYR A 259 -10.11 0.27 6.84
CA TYR A 259 -10.07 -0.88 7.71
C TYR A 259 -9.34 -2.02 7.01
N ILE A 260 -8.53 -2.75 7.77
CA ILE A 260 -7.65 -3.76 7.22
C ILE A 260 -7.78 -5.06 8.00
N VAL A 261 -7.99 -6.17 7.29
CA VAL A 261 -7.89 -7.52 7.85
C VAL A 261 -6.64 -8.18 7.26
N LEU A 262 -5.76 -8.70 8.12
CA LEU A 262 -4.61 -9.52 7.73
C LEU A 262 -4.78 -10.94 8.27
N ASP A 263 -5.06 -11.90 7.39
CA ASP A 263 -5.15 -13.32 7.76
C ASP A 263 -3.96 -14.10 7.18
N GLU A 264 -3.66 -15.24 7.79
CA GLU A 264 -2.71 -16.20 7.24
C GLU A 264 -3.46 -17.14 6.28
N TYR A 265 -2.97 -17.26 5.04
CA TYR A 265 -3.44 -18.32 4.16
C TYR A 265 -2.65 -19.61 4.41
N LYS A 266 -3.36 -20.65 4.83
CA LYS A 266 -2.79 -21.95 5.23
C LYS A 266 -2.84 -23.02 4.13
N GLY A 267 -3.42 -22.72 2.96
CA GLY A 267 -3.55 -23.68 1.88
C GLY A 267 -2.30 -23.76 0.98
N LYS A 268 -2.28 -24.74 0.07
CA LYS A 268 -1.26 -24.78 -0.99
C LYS A 268 -1.56 -23.71 -2.04
N MET A 269 -0.51 -23.14 -2.64
CA MET A 269 -0.62 -22.17 -3.74
C MET A 269 -0.77 -22.91 -5.10
N ASN A 270 -1.91 -23.56 -5.34
CA ASN A 270 -2.19 -24.39 -6.54
C ASN A 270 -3.24 -23.74 -7.47
N GLY A 271 -3.54 -24.31 -8.65
CA GLY A 271 -4.26 -23.65 -9.76
C GLY A 271 -5.50 -22.76 -9.48
N GLU A 272 -6.21 -22.93 -8.37
CA GLU A 272 -7.39 -22.10 -8.00
C GLU A 272 -7.25 -21.30 -6.70
N TRP A 273 -6.14 -21.46 -5.97
CA TRP A 273 -5.95 -20.91 -4.62
C TRP A 273 -6.25 -19.40 -4.55
N LEU A 274 -5.76 -18.67 -5.55
CA LEU A 274 -5.90 -17.23 -5.65
C LEU A 274 -7.36 -16.82 -5.90
N HIS A 275 -8.07 -17.56 -6.76
CA HIS A 275 -9.49 -17.31 -6.99
C HIS A 275 -10.32 -17.60 -5.73
N ARG A 276 -9.98 -18.66 -4.97
CA ARG A 276 -10.64 -18.98 -3.69
C ARG A 276 -10.42 -17.91 -2.63
N ILE A 277 -9.21 -17.36 -2.53
CA ILE A 277 -8.93 -16.21 -1.65
C ILE A 277 -9.82 -15.03 -2.04
N PHE A 278 -9.88 -14.67 -3.33
CA PHE A 278 -10.67 -13.53 -3.79
C PHE A 278 -12.18 -13.75 -3.68
N ASP A 279 -12.67 -14.99 -3.82
CA ASP A 279 -14.06 -15.32 -3.53
C ASP A 279 -14.40 -15.16 -2.04
N LYS A 280 -13.50 -15.57 -1.14
CA LYS A 280 -13.64 -15.31 0.30
C LYS A 280 -13.67 -13.80 0.61
N LYS A 281 -12.82 -13.01 -0.05
CA LYS A 281 -12.84 -11.53 0.07
C LYS A 281 -14.17 -10.97 -0.39
N ASP A 282 -14.66 -11.38 -1.56
CA ASP A 282 -15.94 -10.92 -2.10
C ASP A 282 -17.09 -11.18 -1.12
N LYS A 283 -17.15 -12.39 -0.53
CA LYS A 283 -18.14 -12.75 0.48
C LYS A 283 -18.02 -11.90 1.75
N CYS A 284 -16.79 -11.64 2.21
CA CYS A 284 -16.55 -10.75 3.35
C CYS A 284 -17.04 -9.33 3.05
N LEU A 285 -16.66 -8.76 1.90
CA LEU A 285 -17.06 -7.41 1.49
C LEU A 285 -18.57 -7.31 1.34
N ARG A 286 -19.24 -8.31 0.78
CA ARG A 286 -20.70 -8.40 0.77
C ARG A 286 -21.29 -8.34 2.19
N GLY A 287 -20.69 -9.06 3.14
CA GLY A 287 -21.08 -9.04 4.55
C GLY A 287 -20.95 -7.66 5.21
N VAL A 288 -19.93 -6.89 4.82
CA VAL A 288 -19.72 -5.50 5.24
C VAL A 288 -20.78 -4.58 4.61
N VAL A 289 -21.01 -4.70 3.30
CA VAL A 289 -21.97 -3.85 2.56
C VAL A 289 -23.41 -4.06 3.03
N THR A 290 -23.81 -5.31 3.26
CA THR A 290 -25.14 -5.65 3.79
C THR A 290 -25.38 -5.11 5.20
N ARG A 291 -24.31 -4.77 5.94
CA ARG A 291 -24.34 -4.18 7.28
C ARG A 291 -23.83 -2.74 7.27
N SER A 292 -23.88 -2.04 6.12
CA SER A 292 -23.23 -0.74 5.91
C SER A 292 -23.56 0.27 7.01
N THR A 293 -24.81 0.35 7.45
CA THR A 293 -25.24 1.23 8.56
C THR A 293 -24.51 0.93 9.87
N SER A 294 -24.34 -0.35 10.22
CA SER A 294 -23.56 -0.75 11.41
C SER A 294 -22.07 -0.48 11.24
N VAL A 295 -21.53 -0.60 10.02
CA VAL A 295 -20.10 -0.37 9.74
C VAL A 295 -19.77 1.13 9.73
N GLU A 296 -20.67 1.97 9.22
CA GLU A 296 -20.55 3.43 9.26
C GLU A 296 -20.57 3.97 10.70
N ASN A 297 -21.25 3.28 11.60
CA ASN A 297 -21.29 3.58 13.03
C ASN A 297 -20.07 3.10 13.81
N ILE A 298 -19.05 2.51 13.17
CA ILE A 298 -17.80 2.15 13.87
C ILE A 298 -17.07 3.43 14.27
N THR A 299 -17.08 3.74 15.56
CA THR A 299 -16.39 4.90 16.12
C THR A 299 -15.09 4.52 16.81
N CYS A 300 -15.04 3.32 17.40
CA CYS A 300 -13.91 2.85 18.18
C CYS A 300 -13.43 1.45 17.77
N LEU A 301 -12.28 1.03 18.30
CA LEU A 301 -11.69 -0.29 18.06
C LEU A 301 -12.60 -1.43 18.56
N ALA A 302 -13.36 -1.21 19.64
CA ALA A 302 -14.26 -2.22 20.19
C ALA A 302 -15.45 -2.50 19.25
N ASP A 303 -16.03 -1.45 18.64
CA ASP A 303 -17.10 -1.60 17.63
C ASP A 303 -16.60 -2.42 16.44
N PHE A 304 -15.39 -2.10 15.97
CA PHE A 304 -14.72 -2.84 14.91
C PHE A 304 -14.54 -4.31 15.31
N ALA A 305 -13.94 -4.60 16.47
CA ALA A 305 -13.71 -5.97 16.92
C ALA A 305 -15.00 -6.79 17.05
N LYS A 306 -16.07 -6.18 17.56
CA LYS A 306 -17.39 -6.82 17.69
C LYS A 306 -17.99 -7.18 16.32
N LEU A 307 -17.97 -6.24 15.38
CA LEU A 307 -18.48 -6.47 14.02
C LEU A 307 -17.63 -7.52 13.28
N PHE A 308 -16.30 -7.39 13.33
CA PHE A 308 -15.38 -8.28 12.63
C PHE A 308 -15.38 -9.70 13.17
N GLY A 309 -15.48 -9.86 14.49
CA GLY A 309 -15.59 -11.17 15.14
C GLY A 309 -16.79 -11.97 14.60
N GLY A 310 -17.94 -11.32 14.40
CA GLY A 310 -19.13 -11.98 13.86
C GLY A 310 -19.02 -12.37 12.38
N LEU A 311 -18.28 -11.60 11.57
CA LEU A 311 -18.14 -11.86 10.13
C LEU A 311 -17.17 -13.01 9.83
N TYR A 312 -16.06 -13.11 10.55
CA TYR A 312 -15.01 -14.09 10.25
C TYR A 312 -15.07 -15.37 11.07
N GLN A 313 -15.80 -15.38 12.21
CA GLN A 313 -15.89 -16.52 13.13
C GLN A 313 -14.51 -17.12 13.48
N LYS A 314 -13.48 -16.26 13.55
CA LYS A 314 -12.08 -16.60 13.81
C LYS A 314 -11.53 -15.66 14.87
N LYS A 315 -10.53 -16.15 15.60
CA LYS A 315 -9.83 -15.36 16.62
C LYS A 315 -8.79 -14.43 15.94
N PHE A 316 -9.08 -13.14 15.93
CA PHE A 316 -8.15 -12.08 15.50
C PHE A 316 -7.66 -11.26 16.69
N ASN A 317 -6.55 -10.55 16.47
CA ASN A 317 -6.09 -9.50 17.35
C ASN A 317 -6.41 -8.17 16.68
N TYR A 318 -6.59 -7.12 17.48
CA TYR A 318 -7.10 -5.85 17.02
C TYR A 318 -6.22 -4.70 17.50
N PHE A 319 -5.95 -3.72 16.63
CA PHE A 319 -5.34 -2.46 17.02
C PHE A 319 -5.82 -1.31 16.13
N GLY A 320 -5.67 -0.08 16.62
CA GLY A 320 -5.90 1.13 15.85
C GLY A 320 -4.58 1.86 15.58
N LYS A 321 -4.40 2.36 14.36
CA LYS A 321 -3.22 3.14 13.98
C LYS A 321 -3.64 4.43 13.28
N THR A 322 -3.24 5.57 13.82
CA THR A 322 -3.38 6.85 13.13
C THR A 322 -2.17 7.10 12.22
N MET A 323 -2.37 7.94 11.20
CA MET A 323 -1.28 8.43 10.35
C MET A 323 -0.34 9.38 11.12
N TRP A 324 -0.79 9.93 12.24
CA TRP A 324 -0.01 10.80 13.09
C TRP A 324 1.12 10.04 13.80
N SER A 325 2.25 10.71 13.94
CA SER A 325 3.35 10.28 14.80
C SER A 325 4.11 11.49 15.31
N ASN A 326 4.82 11.35 16.43
CA ASN A 326 5.69 12.40 16.97
C ASN A 326 6.76 12.85 15.96
N ASN A 327 7.07 12.01 14.97
CA ASN A 327 7.96 12.34 13.87
C ASN A 327 7.43 13.50 13.01
N PHE A 328 6.14 13.83 13.06
CA PHE A 328 5.60 15.03 12.41
C PHE A 328 6.35 16.29 12.87
N TYR A 329 6.52 16.47 14.18
CA TYR A 329 7.22 17.62 14.72
C TYR A 329 8.70 17.63 14.34
N LEU A 330 9.35 16.46 14.32
CA LEU A 330 10.73 16.33 13.84
C LEU A 330 10.86 16.73 12.36
N ASN A 331 9.95 16.27 11.50
CA ASN A 331 9.91 16.65 10.10
C ASN A 331 9.67 18.17 9.94
N LEU A 332 8.79 18.74 10.76
CA LEU A 332 8.51 20.18 10.76
C LEU A 332 9.73 21.01 11.18
N CYS A 333 10.41 20.62 12.26
CA CYS A 333 11.65 21.25 12.69
C CYS A 333 12.74 21.16 11.61
N ALA A 334 12.92 19.97 11.01
CA ALA A 334 13.88 19.77 9.92
C ALA A 334 13.59 20.68 8.73
N PHE A 335 12.31 20.82 8.35
CA PHE A 335 11.90 21.71 7.27
C PHE A 335 12.27 23.18 7.55
N PHE A 336 11.95 23.70 8.73
CA PHE A 336 12.28 25.08 9.07
C PHE A 336 13.78 25.35 9.15
N ILE A 337 14.57 24.40 9.70
CA ILE A 337 16.03 24.49 9.71
C ILE A 337 16.57 24.58 8.28
N ILE A 338 16.12 23.69 7.39
CA ILE A 338 16.52 23.68 5.98
C ILE A 338 16.18 25.01 5.29
N CYS A 339 14.97 25.53 5.49
CA CYS A 339 14.56 26.81 4.90
C CYS A 339 15.42 27.96 5.41
N ALA A 340 15.68 28.04 6.72
CA ALA A 340 16.51 29.07 7.32
C ALA A 340 17.96 29.01 6.82
N SER A 341 18.55 27.80 6.73
CA SER A 341 19.89 27.59 6.19
C SER A 341 19.99 28.02 4.72
N ASN A 342 18.99 27.68 3.90
CA ASN A 342 18.95 28.08 2.50
C ASN A 342 18.86 29.60 2.34
N ILE A 343 18.02 30.28 3.14
CA ILE A 343 17.91 31.75 3.12
C ILE A 343 19.24 32.39 3.52
N TYR A 344 19.89 31.88 4.57
CA TYR A 344 21.20 32.37 5.01
C TYR A 344 22.27 32.23 3.92
N LEU A 345 22.33 31.08 3.25
CA LEU A 345 23.26 30.85 2.15
C LEU A 345 23.00 31.76 0.95
N LEU A 346 21.73 31.95 0.57
CA LEU A 346 21.35 32.88 -0.49
C LEU A 346 21.76 34.31 -0.14
N LYS A 347 21.54 34.72 1.12
CA LYS A 347 21.97 36.05 1.57
C LYS A 347 23.47 36.24 1.37
N LYS A 348 24.29 35.27 1.74
CA LYS A 348 25.76 35.33 1.59
C LYS A 348 26.25 35.29 0.13
N LEU A 349 25.45 34.71 -0.78
CA LEU A 349 25.80 34.62 -2.20
C LEU A 349 25.44 35.87 -3.00
N PHE A 350 24.39 36.58 -2.59
CA PHE A 350 23.84 37.73 -3.32
C PHE A 350 24.05 39.09 -2.62
N PHE A 351 24.45 39.09 -1.35
CA PHE A 351 24.82 40.26 -0.56
C PHE A 351 26.14 39.99 0.18
#